data_AF-A0A7C6PNB0-F1
#
_entry.id   AF-A0A7C6PNB0-F1
#
_cell.length_a   1.000
_cell.length_b   1.000
_cell.length_c   1.000
_cell.angle_alpha   90.00
_cell.angle_beta   90.00
_cell.angle_gamma   90.00
#
_symmetry.space_group_name_H-M   'P 1'
#
loop_
_entity.id
_entity.type
_entity.pdbx_description
1 polymer ?
#
loop_
_entity_poly.entity_id
_entity_poly.type
_entity_poly.pdbx_seq_one_letter_code
_entity_poly.pdbx_strand_id
1 'polypeptide(L)'
;MQTKFSGYGFTSEQTVFKLTGAVRALNVTTGKVEFARVLESQRTFLSTSYLQVKPADVERELVRDFLEKAVRELVLAITASSPAEPAAQVLVHFESVPAGAEVEVDGLYVGITPLDLRLTEGVHQVVIAKGGFRAWEKRIQAYEGLKVSVTLAPETYEKAAGEE
;
A
#
# COMPACT_ATOMS: atom_id res chain seq x y z
N MET A 1 -28.16 26.34 5.28
CA MET A 1 -28.65 27.60 4.69
C MET A 1 -30.06 27.37 4.18
N GLN A 2 -30.99 28.28 4.43
CA GLN A 2 -32.39 28.13 4.01
C GLN A 2 -32.82 29.32 3.14
N THR A 3 -33.45 29.04 2.02
CA THR A 3 -33.98 30.05 1.10
C THR A 3 -35.45 29.73 0.86
N LYS A 4 -36.34 30.68 1.18
CA LYS A 4 -37.79 30.50 1.05
C LYS A 4 -38.32 31.43 -0.05
N PHE A 5 -39.15 30.87 -0.93
CA PHE A 5 -39.84 31.59 -1.99
C PHE A 5 -41.35 31.37 -1.86
N SER A 6 -42.16 32.41 -2.02
CA SER A 6 -43.62 32.32 -2.01
C SER A 6 -44.21 33.16 -3.14
N GLY A 7 -45.10 32.57 -3.95
CA GLY A 7 -45.76 33.23 -5.07
C GLY A 7 -46.87 32.36 -5.67
N TYR A 8 -47.93 33.00 -6.18
CA TYR A 8 -49.04 32.33 -6.89
C TYR A 8 -49.69 31.13 -6.14
N GLY A 9 -49.76 31.18 -4.81
CA GLY A 9 -50.36 30.10 -4.00
C GLY A 9 -49.44 28.92 -3.70
N PHE A 10 -48.16 28.98 -4.10
CA PHE A 10 -47.15 27.96 -3.82
C PHE A 10 -46.04 28.55 -2.93
N THR A 11 -45.61 27.77 -1.93
CA THR A 11 -44.43 28.09 -1.13
C THR A 11 -43.39 27.00 -1.35
N SER A 12 -42.19 27.41 -1.73
CA SER A 12 -41.02 26.56 -1.92
C SER A 12 -39.96 26.95 -0.90
N GLU A 13 -39.39 25.97 -0.23
CA GLU A 13 -38.33 26.14 0.76
C GLU A 13 -37.16 25.24 0.39
N GLN A 14 -36.04 25.87 0.05
CA GLN A 14 -34.78 25.20 -0.16
C GLN A 14 -34.01 25.15 1.15
N THR A 15 -33.67 23.96 1.63
CA THR A 15 -32.81 23.77 2.81
C THR A 15 -31.54 23.03 2.42
N VAL A 16 -30.39 23.63 2.74
CA VAL A 16 -29.06 23.04 2.57
C VAL A 16 -28.56 22.55 3.92
N PHE A 17 -28.34 21.23 4.03
CA PHE A 17 -27.69 20.58 5.15
C PHE A 17 -26.23 20.32 4.82
N LYS A 18 -25.35 20.59 5.79
CA LYS A 18 -23.90 20.43 5.66
C LYS A 18 -23.39 19.59 6.82
N LEU A 19 -22.49 18.67 6.51
CA LEU A 19 -21.76 17.85 7.46
C LEU A 19 -20.27 18.00 7.18
N THR A 20 -19.54 18.48 8.18
CA THR A 20 -18.09 18.66 8.14
C THR A 20 -17.48 17.75 9.19
N GLY A 21 -16.45 17.00 8.82
CA GLY A 21 -15.77 16.09 9.73
C GLY A 21 -14.30 15.94 9.39
N ALA A 22 -13.47 15.76 10.42
CA ALA A 22 -12.06 15.45 10.26
C ALA A 22 -11.87 13.93 10.25
N VAL A 23 -11.14 13.43 9.26
CA VAL A 23 -10.80 12.01 9.13
C VAL A 23 -9.30 11.89 9.27
N ARG A 24 -8.86 11.00 10.18
CA ARG A 24 -7.46 10.73 10.47
C ARG A 24 -7.21 9.23 10.42
N ALA A 25 -6.10 8.82 9.80
CA ALA A 25 -5.63 7.44 9.80
C ALA A 25 -4.24 7.37 10.39
N LEU A 26 -4.04 6.39 11.27
CA LEU A 26 -2.80 6.14 12.00
C LEU A 26 -2.28 4.77 11.61
N ASN A 27 -0.99 4.69 11.28
CA ASN A 27 -0.32 3.42 11.14
C ASN A 27 0.07 2.91 12.54
N VAL A 28 -0.51 1.76 12.91
CA VAL A 28 -0.32 1.16 14.23
C VAL A 28 1.09 0.62 14.46
N THR A 29 1.84 0.34 13.38
CA THR A 29 3.22 -0.17 13.44
C THR A 29 4.23 0.96 13.59
N THR A 30 4.01 2.09 12.90
CA THR A 30 4.96 3.22 12.91
C THR A 30 4.57 4.31 13.92
N GLY A 31 3.33 4.30 14.41
CA GLY A 31 2.78 5.33 15.29
C GLY A 31 2.57 6.68 14.60
N LYS A 32 2.65 6.75 13.27
CA LYS A 32 2.53 8.00 12.50
C LYS A 32 1.15 8.15 11.86
N VAL A 33 0.70 9.39 11.76
CA VAL A 33 -0.53 9.74 11.03
C VAL A 33 -0.22 9.74 9.54
N GLU A 34 -0.81 8.81 8.80
CA GLU A 34 -0.62 8.66 7.35
C GLU A 34 -1.65 9.46 6.55
N PHE A 35 -2.78 9.78 7.17
CA PHE A 35 -3.83 10.58 6.55
C PHE A 35 -4.46 11.51 7.59
N ALA A 36 -4.62 12.78 7.24
CA ALA A 36 -5.38 13.74 8.04
C ALA A 36 -5.98 14.79 7.11
N ARG A 37 -7.30 14.71 6.89
CA ARG A 37 -8.02 15.69 6.06
C ARG A 37 -9.38 16.02 6.67
N VAL A 38 -9.81 17.26 6.45
CA VAL A 38 -11.18 17.68 6.73
C VAL A 38 -12.00 17.47 5.47
N LEU A 39 -13.12 16.80 5.61
CA LEU A 39 -14.08 16.56 4.53
C LEU A 39 -15.37 17.30 4.83
N GLU A 40 -16.04 17.74 3.76
CA GLU A 40 -17.37 18.33 3.80
C GLU A 40 -18.28 17.56 2.85
N SER A 41 -19.47 17.22 3.32
CA SER A 41 -20.58 16.69 2.54
C SER A 41 -21.78 17.61 2.72
N GLN A 42 -22.52 17.88 1.64
CA GLN A 42 -23.70 18.72 1.69
C GLN A 42 -24.81 18.17 0.80
N ARG A 43 -26.05 18.29 1.26
CA ARG A 43 -27.24 17.97 0.48
C ARG A 43 -28.20 19.14 0.51
N THR A 44 -28.81 19.37 -0.65
CA THR A 44 -29.83 20.40 -0.84
C THR A 44 -31.17 19.70 -1.03
N PHE A 45 -32.15 20.10 -0.24
CA PHE A 45 -33.52 19.64 -0.36
C PHE A 45 -34.43 20.80 -0.74
N LEU A 46 -35.41 20.49 -1.57
CA LEU A 46 -36.48 21.38 -1.96
C LEU A 46 -37.76 20.81 -1.33
N SER A 47 -38.35 21.55 -0.41
CA SER A 47 -39.66 21.24 0.15
C SER A 47 -40.69 22.20 -0.43
N THR A 48 -41.82 21.65 -0.85
CA THR A 48 -42.97 22.44 -1.28
C THR A 48 -44.12 22.19 -0.31
N SER A 49 -45.14 23.03 -0.34
CA SER A 49 -46.35 22.86 0.49
C SER A 49 -47.05 21.49 0.37
N TYR A 50 -46.71 20.66 -0.62
CA TYR A 50 -47.27 19.33 -0.87
C TYR A 50 -46.29 18.17 -0.64
N LEU A 51 -44.99 18.46 -0.47
CA LEU A 51 -43.94 17.46 -0.25
C LEU A 51 -43.05 17.92 0.90
N GLN A 52 -43.33 17.39 2.08
CA GLN A 52 -42.49 17.58 3.27
C GLN A 52 -41.46 16.45 3.33
N VAL A 53 -40.20 16.78 3.06
CA VAL A 53 -39.10 15.84 3.29
C VAL A 53 -38.89 15.72 4.79
N LYS A 54 -39.02 14.51 5.34
CA LYS A 54 -38.73 14.28 6.76
C LYS A 54 -37.21 14.38 6.98
N PRO A 55 -36.74 15.21 7.91
CA PRO A 55 -35.31 15.41 8.15
C PRO A 55 -34.60 14.17 8.73
N ALA A 56 -35.33 13.19 9.28
CA ALA A 56 -34.75 11.97 9.85
C ALA A 56 -34.02 11.10 8.80
N ASP A 57 -34.46 11.12 7.54
CA ASP A 57 -33.76 10.42 6.46
C ASP A 57 -32.52 11.20 5.99
N VAL A 58 -32.54 12.52 6.13
CA VAL A 58 -31.48 13.42 5.68
C VAL A 58 -30.20 13.22 6.48
N GLU A 59 -30.28 13.11 7.81
CA GLU A 59 -29.10 12.91 8.65
C GLU A 59 -28.37 11.62 8.29
N ARG A 60 -29.13 10.52 8.11
CA ARG A 60 -28.58 9.23 7.72
C ARG A 60 -27.96 9.28 6.32
N GLU A 61 -28.61 9.96 5.38
CA GLU A 61 -28.10 10.11 4.01
C GLU A 61 -26.81 10.93 3.99
N LEU A 62 -26.76 12.02 4.75
CA LEU A 62 -25.60 12.92 4.83
C LEU A 62 -24.39 12.22 5.47
N VAL A 63 -24.63 11.43 6.53
CA VAL A 63 -23.61 10.61 7.18
C VAL A 63 -23.11 9.54 6.21
N ARG A 64 -24.00 8.84 5.50
CA ARG A 64 -23.60 7.83 4.51
C ARG A 64 -22.75 8.44 3.40
N ASP A 65 -23.22 9.52 2.77
CA ASP A 65 -22.50 10.20 1.68
C ASP A 65 -21.13 10.73 2.17
N PHE A 66 -21.06 11.20 3.42
CA PHE A 66 -19.79 11.59 4.04
C PHE A 66 -18.84 10.41 4.25
N LEU A 67 -19.35 9.28 4.77
CA LEU A 67 -18.56 8.07 4.99
C LEU A 67 -18.04 7.49 3.67
N GLU A 68 -18.86 7.42 2.62
CA GLU A 68 -18.43 6.95 1.30
C GLU A 68 -17.32 7.85 0.72
N LYS A 69 -17.47 9.17 0.85
CA LYS A 69 -16.44 10.14 0.44
C LYS A 69 -15.15 9.98 1.27
N ALA A 70 -15.28 9.76 2.58
CA ALA A 70 -14.16 9.54 3.48
C ALA A 70 -13.38 8.28 3.15
N VAL A 71 -14.08 7.16 2.95
CA VAL A 71 -13.48 5.88 2.55
C VAL A 71 -12.77 6.02 1.21
N ARG A 72 -13.38 6.68 0.22
CA ARG A 72 -12.74 6.90 -1.09
C ARG A 72 -11.46 7.72 -0.99
N GLU A 73 -11.48 8.85 -0.28
CA GLU A 73 -10.29 9.68 -0.07
C GLU A 73 -9.21 8.94 0.71
N LEU A 74 -9.60 8.16 1.70
CA LEU A 74 -8.69 7.33 2.49
C LEU A 74 -8.01 6.27 1.60
N VAL A 75 -8.79 5.53 0.81
CA VAL A 75 -8.28 4.50 -0.11
C VAL A 75 -7.37 5.12 -1.17
N LEU A 76 -7.73 6.29 -1.71
CA LEU A 76 -6.86 7.01 -2.63
C LEU A 76 -5.56 7.45 -1.96
N ALA A 77 -5.59 7.92 -0.73
CA ALA A 77 -4.39 8.36 -0.02
C ALA A 77 -3.47 7.19 0.36
N ILE A 78 -4.03 6.07 0.82
CA ILE A 78 -3.26 4.86 1.15
C ILE A 78 -2.68 4.23 -0.13
N THR A 79 -3.48 4.15 -1.20
CA THR A 79 -3.03 3.64 -2.50
C THR A 79 -2.00 4.59 -3.15
N ALA A 80 -2.18 5.91 -3.08
CA ALA A 80 -1.25 6.88 -3.65
C ALA A 80 0.06 7.01 -2.84
N SER A 81 0.05 6.64 -1.56
CA SER A 81 1.27 6.51 -0.74
C SER A 81 2.10 5.28 -1.11
N SER A 82 1.58 4.40 -1.96
CA SER A 82 2.36 3.38 -2.67
C SER A 82 2.30 3.69 -4.17
N PRO A 83 3.17 4.56 -4.68
CA PRO A 83 3.57 4.40 -6.05
C PRO A 83 4.35 3.08 -6.09
N ALA A 84 3.68 2.00 -6.47
CA ALA A 84 4.33 1.08 -7.38
C ALA A 84 4.58 1.91 -8.65
N GLU A 85 5.63 2.73 -8.62
CA GLU A 85 6.38 3.13 -9.79
C GLU A 85 6.50 1.86 -10.64
N PRO A 86 6.36 1.91 -11.98
CA PRO A 86 6.59 0.73 -12.81
C PRO A 86 8.05 0.36 -12.61
N ALA A 87 8.29 -0.44 -11.58
CA ALA A 87 9.59 -0.78 -11.09
C ALA A 87 10.13 -1.65 -12.21
N ALA A 88 11.01 -1.07 -13.02
CA ALA A 88 11.44 -1.65 -14.27
C ALA A 88 11.91 -3.07 -13.95
N GLN A 89 11.20 -4.08 -14.47
CA GLN A 89 11.56 -5.45 -14.18
C GLN A 89 12.81 -5.76 -15.00
N VAL A 90 13.91 -5.96 -14.31
CA VAL A 90 15.19 -6.31 -14.89
C VAL A 90 15.39 -7.82 -14.81
N LEU A 91 15.91 -8.40 -15.89
CA LEU A 91 16.29 -9.81 -15.91
C LEU A 91 17.65 -9.96 -15.22
N VAL A 92 17.70 -10.72 -14.14
CA VAL A 92 18.92 -11.04 -13.39
C VAL A 92 19.19 -12.53 -13.49
N HIS A 93 20.41 -12.88 -13.90
CA HIS A 93 20.85 -14.27 -13.98
C HIS A 93 21.59 -14.65 -12.69
N PHE A 94 21.11 -15.68 -11.99
CA PHE A 94 21.75 -16.20 -10.79
C PHE A 94 22.45 -17.51 -11.08
N GLU A 95 23.76 -17.55 -10.80
CA GLU A 95 24.62 -18.72 -10.94
C GLU A 95 25.37 -18.96 -9.63
N SER A 96 25.46 -20.23 -9.21
CA SER A 96 26.24 -20.61 -8.05
C SER A 96 27.20 -21.76 -8.35
N VAL A 97 28.35 -21.73 -7.69
CA VAL A 97 29.33 -22.81 -7.72
C VAL A 97 29.54 -23.26 -6.27
N PRO A 98 29.08 -24.47 -5.89
CA PRO A 98 28.49 -25.53 -6.71
C PRO A 98 26.99 -25.31 -7.04
N ALA A 99 26.58 -25.62 -8.28
CA ALA A 99 25.20 -25.48 -8.77
C ALA A 99 24.15 -26.20 -7.91
N GLY A 100 22.90 -25.74 -7.93
CA GLY A 100 21.83 -26.25 -7.08
C GLY A 100 21.82 -25.64 -5.68
N ALA A 101 22.22 -24.37 -5.56
CA ALA A 101 21.99 -23.58 -4.35
C ALA A 101 20.61 -22.89 -4.41
N GLU A 102 19.93 -22.85 -3.28
CA GLU A 102 18.66 -22.18 -3.04
C GLU A 102 18.87 -20.66 -3.05
N VAL A 103 18.02 -19.93 -3.75
CA VAL A 103 18.06 -18.48 -3.86
C VAL A 103 16.81 -17.91 -3.20
N GLU A 104 17.02 -16.95 -2.31
CA GLU A 104 15.99 -16.15 -1.67
C GLU A 104 16.25 -14.68 -1.96
N VAL A 105 15.20 -13.94 -2.33
CA VAL A 105 15.27 -12.50 -2.57
C VAL A 105 14.24 -11.80 -1.69
N ASP A 106 14.69 -10.82 -0.90
CA ASP A 106 13.89 -10.09 0.09
C ASP A 106 13.14 -10.99 1.07
N GLY A 107 13.74 -12.15 1.40
CA GLY A 107 13.16 -13.16 2.28
C GLY A 107 12.13 -14.08 1.62
N LEU A 108 11.96 -14.01 0.29
CA LEU A 108 11.11 -14.92 -0.48
C LEU A 108 11.97 -15.92 -1.25
N TYR A 109 11.72 -17.21 -1.07
CA TYR A 109 12.34 -18.27 -1.87
C TYR A 109 11.87 -18.19 -3.33
N VAL A 110 12.82 -18.04 -4.26
CA VAL A 110 12.56 -17.85 -5.70
C VAL A 110 12.91 -19.08 -6.55
N GLY A 111 13.80 -19.94 -6.07
CA GLY A 111 14.19 -21.17 -6.76
C GLY A 111 15.62 -21.63 -6.50
N ILE A 112 16.15 -22.47 -7.39
CA ILE A 112 17.50 -23.03 -7.32
C ILE A 112 18.35 -22.58 -8.51
N THR A 113 19.63 -22.28 -8.26
CA THR A 113 20.59 -21.91 -9.30
C THR A 113 20.97 -23.10 -10.21
N PRO A 114 21.21 -22.88 -11.53
CA PRO A 114 21.11 -21.60 -12.25
C PRO A 114 19.65 -21.24 -12.61
N LEU A 115 19.26 -19.98 -12.39
CA LEU A 115 17.92 -19.49 -12.73
C LEU A 115 17.92 -18.03 -13.22
N ASP A 116 17.00 -17.72 -14.13
CA ASP A 116 16.73 -16.37 -14.60
C ASP A 116 15.51 -15.79 -13.87
N LEU A 117 15.72 -14.73 -13.11
CA LEU A 117 14.67 -14.09 -12.32
C LEU A 117 14.40 -12.66 -12.81
N ARG A 118 13.13 -12.30 -12.89
CA ARG A 118 12.74 -10.89 -13.07
C ARG A 118 12.63 -10.23 -11.70
N LEU A 119 13.55 -9.32 -11.44
CA LEU A 119 13.56 -8.50 -10.22
C LEU A 119 13.20 -7.07 -10.56
N THR A 120 12.65 -6.37 -9.57
CA THR A 120 12.49 -4.93 -9.65
C THR A 120 13.87 -4.26 -9.74
N GLU A 121 14.02 -3.21 -10.53
CA GLU A 121 15.21 -2.37 -10.47
C GLU A 121 15.31 -1.69 -9.10
N GLY A 122 16.43 -1.88 -8.39
CA GLY A 122 16.57 -1.39 -7.02
C GLY A 122 17.50 -2.22 -6.17
N VAL A 123 17.58 -1.91 -4.88
CA VAL A 123 18.40 -2.66 -3.92
C VAL A 123 17.58 -3.84 -3.38
N HIS A 124 18.07 -5.05 -3.61
CA HIS A 124 17.48 -6.29 -3.15
C HIS A 124 18.42 -7.03 -2.22
N GLN A 125 17.87 -7.64 -1.17
CA GLN A 125 18.62 -8.53 -0.29
C GLN A 125 18.56 -9.94 -0.85
N VAL A 126 19.69 -10.46 -1.30
CA VAL A 126 19.78 -11.80 -1.86
C VAL A 126 20.52 -12.71 -0.88
N VAL A 127 19.91 -13.85 -0.61
CA VAL A 127 20.48 -14.95 0.17
C VAL A 127 20.61 -16.16 -0.75
N ILE A 128 21.80 -16.73 -0.82
CA ILE A 128 22.07 -17.97 -1.55
C ILE A 128 22.58 -18.98 -0.54
N ALA A 129 21.81 -20.04 -0.33
CA ALA A 129 22.10 -21.08 0.66
C ALA A 129 22.17 -22.44 -0.02
N LYS A 130 22.99 -23.34 0.52
CA LYS A 130 23.05 -24.73 0.08
C LYS A 130 23.43 -25.61 1.26
N GLY A 131 22.76 -26.77 1.39
CA GLY A 131 23.09 -27.73 2.43
C GLY A 131 24.58 -28.11 2.42
N GLY A 132 25.26 -27.89 3.55
CA GLY A 132 26.70 -28.14 3.72
C GLY A 132 27.63 -26.99 3.32
N PHE A 133 27.09 -25.82 2.96
CA PHE A 133 27.84 -24.62 2.60
C PHE A 133 27.39 -23.41 3.43
N ARG A 134 28.29 -22.45 3.62
CA ARG A 134 27.96 -21.20 4.28
C ARG A 134 27.03 -20.37 3.40
N ALA A 135 25.88 -19.99 3.93
CA ALA A 135 24.94 -19.11 3.24
C ALA A 135 25.60 -17.76 2.90
N TRP A 136 25.43 -17.33 1.66
CA TRP A 136 25.92 -16.05 1.18
C TRP A 136 24.77 -15.05 1.20
N GLU A 137 24.92 -13.97 1.96
CA GLU A 137 23.92 -12.92 2.07
C GLU A 137 24.54 -11.59 1.66
N LYS A 138 23.94 -10.91 0.68
CA LYS A 138 24.38 -9.58 0.27
C LYS A 138 23.24 -8.75 -0.29
N ARG A 139 23.28 -7.45 -0.01
CA ARG A 139 22.45 -6.47 -0.71
C ARG A 139 23.09 -6.14 -2.05
N ILE A 140 22.38 -6.43 -3.13
CA ILE A 140 22.81 -6.13 -4.49
C ILE A 140 21.87 -5.08 -5.09
N GLN A 141 22.40 -4.23 -5.96
CA GLN A 141 21.57 -3.35 -6.77
C GLN A 141 21.24 -4.06 -8.08
N ALA A 142 20.00 -4.46 -8.26
CA ALA A 142 19.50 -5.06 -9.49
C ALA A 142 19.38 -3.99 -10.58
N TYR A 143 20.01 -4.26 -11.73
CA TYR A 143 19.92 -3.47 -12.95
C TYR A 143 19.85 -4.42 -14.16
N GLU A 144 19.49 -3.90 -15.33
CA GLU A 144 19.28 -4.70 -16.54
C GLU A 144 20.53 -5.49 -16.94
N GLY A 145 20.41 -6.82 -17.04
CA GLY A 145 21.51 -7.70 -17.46
C GLY A 145 22.52 -8.03 -16.37
N LEU A 146 22.22 -7.73 -15.10
CA LEU A 146 23.05 -8.15 -13.97
C LEU A 146 23.19 -9.69 -13.94
N LYS A 147 24.43 -10.14 -13.77
CA LYS A 147 24.76 -11.55 -13.56
C LYS A 147 25.41 -11.69 -12.18
N VAL A 148 24.80 -12.52 -11.34
CA VAL A 148 25.26 -12.79 -9.98
C VAL A 148 25.86 -14.18 -9.97
N SER A 149 27.19 -14.26 -10.02
CA SER A 149 27.94 -15.51 -9.89
C SER A 149 28.55 -15.58 -8.49
N VAL A 150 28.13 -16.56 -7.70
CA VAL A 150 28.59 -16.74 -6.32
C VAL A 150 29.30 -18.08 -6.15
N THR A 151 30.48 -18.06 -5.54
CA THR A 151 31.18 -19.27 -5.11
C THR A 151 30.91 -19.47 -3.62
N LEU A 152 30.17 -20.51 -3.28
CA LEU A 152 29.88 -20.83 -1.90
C LEU A 152 31.08 -21.53 -1.27
N ALA A 153 31.54 -21.00 -0.13
CA ALA A 153 32.55 -21.67 0.67
C ALA A 153 31.90 -22.81 1.47
N PRO A 154 32.52 -24.00 1.55
CA PRO A 154 32.04 -25.05 2.43
C PRO A 154 31.98 -24.51 3.85
N GLU A 155 30.98 -24.93 4.60
CA GLU A 155 30.92 -24.65 6.04
C GLU A 155 31.98 -25.52 6.71
N THR A 156 33.25 -25.14 6.58
CA THR A 156 34.35 -25.84 7.23
C THR A 156 34.09 -25.75 8.72
N TYR A 157 33.87 -26.91 9.32
CA TYR A 157 33.97 -27.14 10.74
C TYR A 157 35.38 -26.71 11.18
N GLU A 158 35.51 -25.46 11.62
CA GLU A 158 36.64 -25.01 12.42
C GLU A 158 36.50 -25.71 13.78
N LYS A 159 36.91 -26.98 13.78
CA LYS A 159 37.19 -27.72 15.01
C LYS A 159 38.21 -26.89 15.75
N ALA A 160 37.82 -26.36 16.90
CA ALA A 160 38.72 -25.84 17.91
C ALA A 160 39.91 -26.79 18.03
N ALA A 161 41.06 -26.36 17.51
CA ALA A 161 42.36 -26.97 17.65
C ALA A 161 43.26 -25.92 18.30
N GLY A 162 43.70 -26.23 19.52
CA GLY A 162 44.51 -25.39 20.40
C GLY A 162 43.63 -24.71 21.45
N GLU A 163 43.77 -24.94 22.76
CA GLU A 163 45.00 -25.20 23.49
C GLU A 163 44.83 -26.27 24.58
N GLU A 164 45.96 -26.90 24.85
CA GLU A 164 46.26 -28.00 25.78
C GLU A 164 45.92 -27.73 27.26
#